data_AF-A0A8X6N622-F1
#
_entry.id   AF-A0A8X6N622-F1
#
_cell.length_a   1.000
_cell.length_b   1.000
_cell.length_c   1.000
_cell.angle_alpha   90.00
_cell.angle_beta   90.00
_cell.angle_gamma   90.00
#
_symmetry.space_group_name_H-M   'P 1'
#
loop_
_entity.id
_entity.type
_entity.pdbx_description
1 polymer ?
#
loop_
_entity_poly.entity_id
_entity_poly.type
_entity_poly.pdbx_seq_one_letter_code
_entity_poly.pdbx_strand_id
1 'polypeptide(L)'
;MMKIKYKEGIRWIPCMYMVLSFLCWGAALYFFLAKNTSWQVTPAESRERNKHCIILNFFDHHDIWHFLSSCALFFSFMVLFTLDDDLENTPRSKIIVF
;
A
#
# COMPACT_ATOMS: atom_id res chain seq x y z
N MET A 1 -18.87 -6.97 2.70
CA MET A 1 -17.91 -7.46 3.71
C MET A 1 -18.69 -8.01 4.90
N MET A 2 -18.31 -9.20 5.39
CA MET A 2 -18.96 -9.86 6.52
C MET A 2 -18.96 -8.98 7.78
N LYS A 3 -17.86 -8.25 8.02
CA LYS A 3 -17.74 -7.23 9.07
C LYS A 3 -18.95 -6.28 9.14
N ILE A 4 -19.34 -5.70 8.00
CA ILE A 4 -20.45 -4.73 7.91
C ILE A 4 -21.80 -5.44 8.01
N LYS A 5 -21.95 -6.60 7.36
CA LYS A 5 -23.20 -7.38 7.31
C LYS A 5 -23.60 -7.90 8.71
N TYR A 6 -22.62 -8.34 9.49
CA TYR A 6 -22.83 -8.95 10.82
C TYR A 6 -22.45 -8.02 11.98
N LYS A 7 -22.11 -6.75 11.70
CA LYS A 7 -21.75 -5.73 12.70
C LYS A 7 -20.60 -6.16 13.62
N GLU A 8 -19.63 -6.88 13.06
CA GLU A 8 -18.40 -7.23 13.78
C GLU A 8 -17.55 -5.97 14.01
N GLY A 9 -16.80 -5.96 15.12
CA GLY A 9 -16.01 -4.82 15.51
C GLY A 9 -14.66 -4.81 14.80
N ILE A 10 -14.24 -3.65 14.27
CA ILE A 10 -12.88 -3.48 13.76
C ILE A 10 -12.01 -2.94 14.88
N ARG A 11 -10.96 -3.69 15.26
CA ARG A 11 -9.99 -3.26 16.28
C ARG A 11 -9.17 -2.06 15.79
N TRP A 12 -8.54 -1.34 16.71
CA TRP A 12 -7.75 -0.15 16.37
C TRP A 12 -6.52 -0.45 15.52
N ILE A 13 -5.91 -1.64 15.65
CA ILE A 13 -4.72 -2.08 14.91
C ILE A 13 -4.97 -2.13 13.39
N PRO A 14 -5.96 -2.88 12.87
CA PRO A 14 -6.27 -2.87 11.44
C PRO A 14 -6.69 -1.47 10.94
N CYS A 15 -7.36 -0.66 11.77
CA CYS A 15 -7.65 0.74 11.42
C CYS A 15 -6.37 1.57 11.19
N MET A 16 -5.38 1.44 12.07
CA MET A 16 -4.09 2.11 11.90
C MET A 16 -3.40 1.66 10.61
N TYR A 17 -3.36 0.36 10.32
CA TYR A 17 -2.77 -0.15 9.08
C TYR A 17 -3.54 0.29 7.82
N MET A 18 -4.87 0.41 7.87
CA MET A 18 -5.66 0.95 6.77
C MET A 18 -5.28 2.40 6.45
N VAL A 19 -5.14 3.25 7.47
CA VAL A 19 -4.72 4.65 7.29
C VAL A 19 -3.32 4.72 6.69
N LEU A 20 -2.36 3.97 7.25
CA LEU A 20 -0.99 3.94 6.73
C LEU A 20 -0.93 3.44 5.28
N SER A 21 -1.68 2.38 4.97
CA SER A 21 -1.78 1.84 3.62
C SER A 21 -2.33 2.88 2.65
N PHE A 22 -3.39 3.59 3.02
CA PHE A 22 -3.99 4.63 2.17
C PHE A 22 -3.03 5.80 1.92
N LEU A 23 -2.32 6.26 2.96
CA LEU A 23 -1.32 7.32 2.82
C LEU A 23 -0.16 6.89 1.91
N CYS A 24 0.36 5.68 2.09
CA CYS A 24 1.44 5.16 1.26
C CYS A 24 0.99 4.96 -0.19
N TRP A 25 -0.22 4.44 -0.44
CA TRP A 25 -0.76 4.32 -1.80
C TRP A 25 -0.96 5.67 -2.46
N GLY A 26 -1.51 6.66 -1.75
CA GLY A 26 -1.69 8.01 -2.26
C GLY A 26 -0.35 8.67 -2.63
N ALA A 27 0.64 8.56 -1.75
CA ALA A 27 1.98 9.07 -2.03
C ALA A 27 2.65 8.32 -3.18
N ALA A 28 2.57 6.99 -3.23
CA ALA A 28 3.09 6.19 -4.34
C ALA A 28 2.47 6.60 -5.68
N LEU A 29 1.15 6.83 -5.72
CA LEU A 29 0.46 7.26 -6.93
C LEU A 29 0.94 8.63 -7.41
N TYR A 30 1.20 9.57 -6.49
CA TYR A 30 1.79 10.86 -6.83
C TYR A 30 3.14 10.70 -7.56
N PHE A 31 4.03 9.86 -7.04
CA PHE A 31 5.33 9.61 -7.67
C PHE A 31 5.22 8.80 -8.98
N PHE A 32 4.29 7.86 -9.07
CA PHE A 32 4.00 7.11 -10.30
C PHE A 32 3.60 8.04 -11.45
N LEU A 33 2.76 9.04 -11.17
CA LEU A 33 2.29 9.99 -12.17
C LEU A 33 3.36 10.99 -12.64
N ALA A 34 4.53 11.04 -11.98
CA ALA A 34 5.64 11.92 -12.39
C ALA A 34 6.30 11.49 -13.72
N LYS A 35 6.10 10.24 -14.19
CA LYS A 35 6.54 9.70 -15.49
C LYS A 35 8.02 9.94 -15.85
N ASN A 36 8.94 9.67 -14.92
CA ASN A 36 10.37 9.87 -15.14
C ASN A 36 11.05 8.78 -15.97
N THR A 37 10.42 7.60 -16.14
CA THR A 37 10.97 6.47 -16.90
C THR A 37 9.98 6.00 -17.97
N SER A 38 10.48 5.46 -19.09
CA SER A 38 9.65 4.92 -20.16
C SER A 38 10.29 3.69 -20.78
N TRP A 39 9.53 2.59 -20.80
CA TRP A 39 9.91 1.32 -21.44
C TRP A 39 9.58 1.26 -22.94
N GLN A 40 8.88 2.28 -23.45
CA GLN A 40 8.40 2.33 -24.84
C GLN A 40 9.37 3.01 -25.81
N VAL A 41 10.47 3.57 -25.29
CA VAL A 41 11.47 4.33 -26.06
C VAL A 41 12.85 3.72 -25.86
N THR A 42 13.82 4.13 -26.67
CA THR A 42 15.20 3.64 -26.49
C THR A 42 15.76 4.11 -25.13
N PRO A 43 16.73 3.37 -24.56
CA PRO A 43 17.36 3.80 -23.30
C PRO A 43 17.99 5.20 -23.37
N ALA A 44 18.46 5.63 -24.54
CA ALA A 44 18.99 6.98 -24.74
C ALA A 44 17.88 8.03 -24.62
N GLU A 45 16.75 7.84 -25.30
CA GLU A 45 15.59 8.75 -25.23
C GLU A 45 14.93 8.74 -23.84
N SER A 46 14.93 7.61 -23.13
CA SER A 46 14.42 7.57 -21.75
C SER A 46 15.31 8.37 -20.80
N ARG A 47 16.63 8.42 -21.01
CA ARG A 47 17.56 9.16 -20.15
C ARG A 47 17.34 10.67 -20.20
N GLU A 48 16.84 11.20 -21.30
CA GLU A 48 16.50 12.63 -21.41
C GLU A 48 15.33 13.03 -20.48
N ARG A 49 14.57 12.05 -19.99
CA ARG A 49 13.45 12.27 -19.05
C ARG A 49 13.87 12.21 -17.59
N ASN A 50 15.12 11.82 -17.31
CA ASN A 50 15.63 11.72 -15.95
C ASN A 50 15.65 13.10 -15.31
N LYS A 51 15.00 13.21 -14.15
CA LYS A 51 15.09 14.40 -13.29
C LYS A 51 16.22 14.22 -12.30
N HIS A 52 16.63 15.34 -11.68
CA HIS A 52 17.61 15.30 -10.60
C HIS A 52 17.13 14.41 -9.45
N CYS A 53 18.02 13.61 -8.88
CA CYS A 53 17.69 12.77 -7.73
C CYS A 53 17.28 13.63 -6.53
N ILE A 54 16.34 13.14 -5.73
CA ILE A 54 15.70 13.90 -4.65
C ILE A 54 16.35 13.64 -3.30
N ILE A 55 16.63 12.36 -3.00
CA ILE A 55 17.16 11.94 -1.69
C ILE A 55 18.62 11.58 -1.86
N LEU A 56 19.49 12.24 -1.08
CA LEU A 56 20.94 12.00 -1.02
C LEU A 56 21.65 12.11 -2.39
N ASN A 57 21.05 12.78 -3.37
CA ASN A 57 21.49 12.77 -4.78
C ASN A 57 21.61 11.36 -5.38
N PHE A 58 20.89 10.38 -4.82
CA PHE A 58 20.94 8.99 -5.25
C PHE A 58 19.57 8.49 -5.70
N PHE A 59 18.54 8.62 -4.85
CA PHE A 59 17.21 8.10 -5.16
C PHE A 59 16.38 9.11 -5.96
N ASP A 60 15.78 8.62 -7.04
CA ASP A 60 14.87 9.40 -7.87
C ASP A 60 13.40 9.18 -7.47
N HIS A 61 12.48 9.78 -8.23
CA HIS A 61 11.05 9.60 -8.00
C HIS A 61 10.58 8.15 -8.19
N HIS A 62 11.22 7.39 -9.09
CA HIS A 62 10.86 6.02 -9.40
C HIS A 62 11.25 5.07 -8.26
N ASP A 63 12.43 5.28 -7.66
CA ASP A 63 12.87 4.56 -6.46
C ASP A 63 11.92 4.83 -5.29
N ILE A 64 11.55 6.10 -5.08
CA ILE A 64 10.62 6.50 -4.02
C ILE A 64 9.23 5.89 -4.27
N TRP A 65 8.76 5.86 -5.52
CA TRP A 65 7.52 5.19 -5.89
C TRP A 65 7.56 3.70 -5.51
N HIS A 66 8.63 2.98 -5.85
CA HIS A 66 8.78 1.58 -5.52
C HIS A 66 8.84 1.33 -4.01
N PHE A 67 9.58 2.15 -3.27
CA PHE A 67 9.66 2.06 -1.82
C PHE A 67 8.29 2.29 -1.15
N LEU A 68 7.58 3.36 -1.54
CA LEU A 68 6.25 3.64 -1.00
C LEU A 68 5.23 2.54 -1.37
N SER A 69 5.32 2.00 -2.58
CA SER A 69 4.44 0.91 -3.03
C SER A 69 4.66 -0.38 -2.22
N SER A 70 5.91 -0.71 -1.89
CA SER A 70 6.22 -1.89 -1.08
C SER A 70 5.72 -1.73 0.37
N CYS A 71 5.88 -0.54 0.97
CA CYS A 71 5.26 -0.22 2.27
C CYS A 71 3.73 -0.29 2.20
N ALA A 72 3.12 0.26 1.16
CA ALA A 72 1.67 0.25 0.98
C ALA A 72 1.12 -1.19 0.93
N LEU A 73 1.78 -2.07 0.17
CA LEU A 73 1.47 -3.49 0.08
C LEU A 73 1.64 -4.20 1.43
N PHE A 74 2.74 -3.95 2.13
CA PHE A 74 2.97 -4.51 3.47
C PHE A 74 1.83 -4.15 4.42
N PHE A 75 1.44 -2.87 4.50
CA PHE A 75 0.34 -2.44 5.34
C PHE A 75 -1.01 -3.02 4.88
N SER A 76 -1.25 -3.13 3.58
CA SER A 76 -2.45 -3.82 3.06
C SER A 76 -2.52 -5.28 3.52
N PHE A 77 -1.40 -6.01 3.52
CA PHE A 77 -1.36 -7.38 4.06
C PHE A 77 -1.57 -7.40 5.57
N MET A 78 -0.97 -6.45 6.32
CA MET A 78 -1.21 -6.35 7.76
C MET A 78 -2.68 -6.10 8.10
N VAL A 79 -3.40 -5.31 7.30
CA VAL A 79 -4.86 -5.19 7.43
C VAL A 79 -5.51 -6.56 7.29
N LEU A 80 -5.22 -7.31 6.22
CA LEU A 80 -5.81 -8.63 6.01
C LEU A 80 -5.51 -9.62 7.14
N PHE A 81 -4.29 -9.58 7.69
CA PHE A 81 -3.89 -10.46 8.80
C PHE A 81 -4.54 -10.10 10.14
N THR A 82 -4.85 -8.83 10.37
CA THR A 82 -5.34 -8.34 11.68
C THR A 82 -6.83 -7.97 11.67
N LEU A 83 -7.49 -8.06 10.52
CA LEU A 83 -8.88 -7.62 10.36
C LEU A 83 -9.84 -8.44 11.25
N ASP A 84 -9.59 -9.74 11.39
CA ASP A 84 -10.44 -10.68 12.12
C ASP A 84 -9.95 -10.99 13.54
N ASP A 85 -9.00 -10.21 14.06
CA ASP A 85 -8.48 -10.38 15.43
C ASP A 85 -9.58 -10.25 16.50
N ASP A 86 -10.69 -9.56 16.20
CA ASP A 86 -11.85 -9.48 17.09
C ASP A 86 -12.52 -10.85 17.33
N LEU A 87 -12.38 -11.79 16.39
CA LEU A 87 -12.95 -13.13 16.46
C LEU A 87 -12.02 -14.16 17.10
N GLU A 88 -10.82 -13.77 17.55
CA GLU A 88 -9.79 -14.67 18.11
C GLU A 88 -10.33 -15.61 19.23
N ASN A 89 -11.20 -15.09 20.10
CA ASN A 89 -11.80 -15.85 21.21
C ASN A 89 -13.17 -16.46 20.87
N THR A 90 -13.65 -16.31 19.64
CA THR A 90 -14.94 -16.82 19.20
C THR A 90 -14.80 -18.27 18.73
N PRO A 91 -15.58 -19.22 19.28
CA PRO A 91 -15.57 -20.60 18.78
C PRO A 91 -15.85 -20.64 17.28
N ARG A 92 -15.04 -21.40 16.53
CA ARG A 92 -15.14 -21.47 15.05
C ARG A 92 -16.54 -21.84 14.54
N SER A 93 -17.30 -22.64 15.29
CA SER A 93 -18.68 -23.00 14.97
C SER A 93 -19.68 -21.84 15.04
N LYS A 94 -19.30 -20.74 15.69
CA LYS A 94 -20.09 -19.50 15.80
C LYS A 94 -19.67 -18.42 14.80
N ILE A 95 -18.58 -18.63 14.06
CA ILE A 95 -18.13 -17.69 13.02
C ILE A 95 -18.98 -17.95 11.78
N ILE A 96 -19.76 -16.94 11.39
CA ILE A 96 -20.58 -17.01 10.19
C ILE A 96 -19.65 -16.82 9.00
N VAL A 97 -19.61 -17.77 8.06
CA VAL A 97 -18.69 -17.75 6.91
C VAL A 97 -19.35 -17.51 5.55
N PHE A 98 -20.69 -17.52 5.46
CA PHE A 98 -21.48 -17.27 4.23
C PHE A 98 -22.84 -16.62 4.55
#